data_AF-A0A815UW98-F1
#
_entry.id   AF-A0A815UW98-F1
#
_cell.length_a   1.000
_cell.length_b   1.000
_cell.length_c   1.000
_cell.angle_alpha   90.00
_cell.angle_beta   90.00
_cell.angle_gamma   90.00
#
_symmetry.space_group_name_H-M   'P 1'
#
loop_
_entity.id
_entity.type
_entity.pdbx_description
1 polymer ?
#
loop_
_entity_poly.entity_id
_entity_poly.type
_entity_poly.pdbx_seq_one_letter_code
_entity_poly.pdbx_strand_id
1 'polypeptide(L)' 'MVMRILNLIALIILLAHWNGCLQFMVPMFQNFPSDCWVALNGLQNAPWTEQYTVALF' A
#
# COMPACT_ATOMS: atom_id res chain seq x y z
N MET A 1 22.45 13.69 -17.42
CA MET A 1 21.15 13.11 -17.83
C MET A 1 20.66 12.06 -16.83
N VAL A 2 21.51 11.09 -16.45
CA VAL A 2 21.16 9.98 -15.52
C VAL A 2 20.71 10.45 -14.13
N MET A 3 21.35 11.46 -13.51
CA MET A 3 20.94 11.96 -12.18
C MET A 3 19.50 12.48 -12.12
N ARG A 4 18.96 13.03 -13.22
CA ARG A 4 17.56 13.50 -13.26
C ARG A 4 16.59 12.33 -13.31
N ILE A 5 16.96 11.26 -14.00
CA ILE A 5 16.15 10.03 -14.11
C ILE A 5 16.12 9.30 -12.77
N LEU A 6 17.26 9.19 -12.07
CA LEU A 6 17.32 8.58 -10.74
C LEU A 6 16.46 9.33 -9.72
N ASN A 7 16.47 10.66 -9.73
CA ASN A 7 15.60 11.45 -8.85
C ASN A 7 14.11 11.23 -9.13
N LEU A 8 13.73 11.07 -10.41
CA LEU A 8 12.35 10.76 -10.78
C LEU A 8 11.94 9.34 -10.35
N ILE A 9 12.81 8.34 -10.55
CA ILE A 9 12.55 6.96 -10.10
C ILE A 9 12.41 6.92 -8.57
N ALA A 10 13.26 7.62 -7.82
CA ALA A 10 13.15 7.71 -6.37
C ALA A 10 11.82 8.34 -5.93
N LEU A 11 11.37 9.41 -6.62
CA LEU A 11 10.06 10.01 -6.37
C LEU A 11 8.90 9.04 -6.69
N ILE A 12 8.97 8.30 -7.79
CA ILE A 12 7.94 7.32 -8.17
C ILE A 12 7.85 6.20 -7.14
N ILE A 13 8.99 5.67 -6.66
CA ILE A 13 9.03 4.63 -5.63
C ILE A 13 8.48 5.16 -4.31
N LEU A 14 8.85 6.39 -3.92
CA LEU A 14 8.34 7.03 -2.70
C LEU A 14 6.82 7.21 -2.76
N LEU A 15 6.30 7.67 -3.91
CA LEU A 15 4.87 7.82 -4.15
C LEU A 15 4.12 6.48 -4.15
N ALA A 16 4.69 5.44 -4.74
CA ALA A 16 4.10 4.09 -4.73
C ALA A 16 4.01 3.53 -3.30
N HIS A 17 5.06 3.70 -2.50
CA HIS A 17 5.06 3.33 -1.09
C HIS A 17 4.00 4.10 -0.28
N TRP A 18 3.93 5.42 -0.46
CA TRP A 18 2.89 6.24 0.18
C TRP A 18 1.48 5.84 -0.26
N ASN A 19 1.29 5.53 -1.54
CA ASN A 19 -0.01 5.11 -2.04
C ASN A 19 -0.46 3.76 -1.43
N GLY A 20 0.44 2.76 -1.37
CA GLY A 20 0.13 1.47 -0.75
C GLY A 20 -0.12 1.58 0.75
N CYS A 21 0.70 2.37 1.47
CA CYS A 21 0.48 2.67 2.89
C CYS A 21 -0.88 3.35 3.12
N LEU A 22 -1.25 4.34 2.31
CA LEU A 22 -2.55 5.02 2.41
C LEU A 22 -3.72 4.09 2.08
N GLN A 23 -3.58 3.22 1.07
CA GLN A 23 -4.60 2.24 0.70
C GLN A 23 -4.88 1.22 1.81
N PHE A 24 -3.89 0.93 2.65
CA PHE A 24 -4.06 0.09 3.83
C PHE A 24 -4.56 0.87 5.05
N MET A 25 -4.11 2.12 5.21
CA MET A 25 -4.44 2.99 6.34
C MET A 25 -5.90 3.46 6.33
N VAL A 26 -6.49 3.71 5.15
CA VAL A 26 -7.91 4.14 5.04
C VAL A 26 -8.88 3.07 5.55
N PRO A 27 -8.80 1.79 5.11
CA PRO A 27 -9.59 0.69 5.68
C PRO A 27 -9.36 0.50 7.18
N MET A 28 -8.13 0.68 7.65
CA MET A 28 -7.78 0.54 9.08
C MET A 28 -8.55 1.55 9.94
N PHE A 29 -8.63 2.82 9.53
CA PHE A 29 -9.42 3.85 10.25
C PHE A 29 -10.93 3.59 10.22
N GLN A 30 -11.42 2.90 9.20
CA GLN A 30 -12.83 2.54 9.05
C GLN A 30 -13.20 1.21 9.72
N ASN A 31 -12.29 0.62 10.52
CA ASN A 31 -12.45 -0.70 11.14
C ASN A 31 -12.74 -1.81 10.10
N PHE A 32 -12.08 -1.74 8.95
CA PHE A 32 -12.16 -2.73 7.86
C PHE A 32 -13.60 -3.06 7.43
N PRO A 33 -14.30 -2.13 6.74
CA PRO A 33 -15.66 -2.37 6.27
C PRO A 33 -15.71 -3.62 5.37
N SER A 34 -16.84 -4.34 5.37
CA SER A 34 -17.00 -5.59 4.64
C SER A 34 -16.80 -5.48 3.12
N ASP A 35 -16.88 -4.26 2.57
CA ASP A 35 -16.67 -3.96 1.15
C ASP A 35 -15.24 -3.49 0.83
N CYS A 36 -14.32 -3.49 1.80
CA CYS A 36 -12.92 -3.13 1.54
C CYS A 36 -12.13 -4.30 0.95
N TRP A 37 -11.16 -4.00 0.08
CA TRP A 37 -10.30 -4.99 -0.54
C TRP A 37 -9.57 -5.90 0.49
N VAL A 38 -9.26 -5.38 1.68
CA VAL A 38 -8.64 -6.13 2.78
C VAL A 38 -9.60 -7.18 3.36
N ALA A 39 -10.88 -6.83 3.53
CA ALA A 39 -11.92 -7.74 4.01
C ALA A 39 -12.30 -8.78 2.95
N LEU A 40 -12.44 -8.35 1.69
CA LEU A 40 -12.79 -9.20 0.56
C LEU A 40 -11.73 -10.27 0.28
N ASN A 41 -10.45 -9.94 0.45
CA ASN A 41 -9.34 -10.90 0.30
C ASN A 41 -9.04 -11.68 1.59
N GLY A 42 -9.79 -11.47 2.68
CA GLY A 42 -9.56 -12.16 3.96
C GLY A 42 -8.23 -11.80 4.64
N LEU A 43 -7.60 -10.68 4.25
CA LEU A 43 -6.27 -10.28 4.69
C LEU A 43 -6.24 -9.68 6.10
N GLN A 44 -7.40 -9.42 6.71
CA GLN A 44 -7.48 -8.86 8.08
C GLN A 44 -6.70 -9.70 9.12
N ASN A 45 -6.68 -11.03 8.96
CA ASN A 45 -6.01 -11.94 9.87
C ASN A 45 -4.60 -12.37 9.39
N ALA A 46 -4.16 -11.91 8.22
CA ALA A 46 -2.85 -12.24 7.66
C ALA A 46 -1.72 -11.51 8.42
N PRO A 47 -0.48 -12.03 8.40
CA PRO A 47 0.67 -11.33 8.96
C PRO A 47 0.85 -9.96 8.30
N TRP A 48 1.33 -8.98 9.08
CA TRP A 48 1.53 -7.61 8.64
C TRP A 48 2.40 -7.47 7.38
N THR A 49 3.34 -8.39 7.17
CA THR A 49 4.19 -8.43 5.98
C THR A 49 3.40 -8.74 4.72
N GLU A 50 2.43 -9.64 4.81
CA GLU A 50 1.58 -10.03 3.69
C GLU A 50 0.59 -8.91 3.37
N GLN A 51 -0.05 -8.33 4.40
CA GLN A 51 -0.92 -7.15 4.25
C GLN A 51 -0.21 -6.00 3.54
N TYR A 52 1.03 -5.70 3.97
CA TYR A 52 1.82 -4.63 3.40
C TYR A 52 2.31 -4.95 1.98
N THR A 53 2.71 -6.19 1.70
CA THR A 53 3.16 -6.60 0.37
C THR A 53 2.01 -6.54 -0.64
N VAL A 54 0.81 -7.00 -0.27
CA VAL A 54 -0.38 -6.94 -1.13
C VAL A 54 -0.92 -5.51 -1.27
N ALA A 55 -0.70 -4.63 -0.29
CA ALA A 55 -1.05 -3.22 -0.44
C ALA A 55 -0.11 -2.45 -1.39
N LEU A 56 1.12 -2.94 -1.56
CA LEU A 56 2.16 -2.30 -2.38
C LEU A 56 2.21 -2.83 -3.82
N PHE A 57 1.66 -4.02 -4.08
CA PHE A 57 1.63 -4.71 -5.37
C PHE A 57 0.24 -4.69 -6.00
#